data_AF-A0A1V4Z4B6-F1
#
_entry.id   AF-A0A1V4Z4B6-F1
#
_cell.length_a   1.000
_cell.length_b   1.000
_cell.length_c   1.000
_cell.angle_alpha   90.00
_cell.angle_beta   90.00
_cell.angle_gamma   90.00
#
_symmetry.space_group_name_H-M   'P 1'
#
loop_
_entity.id
_entity.type
_entity.pdbx_description
1 polymer ?
#
loop_
_entity_poly.entity_id
_entity_poly.type
_entity_poly.pdbx_seq_one_letter_code
_entity_poly.pdbx_strand_id
1 'polypeptide(L)'
;MDETRTISYSMIFRVLNALGSGPMTIEQLENACMLPHNDLRAVLSSAIYRSLVTQRLDEFMITKKGARTAVYLLVLYEGMNYPKNEYREMMQTFNVVLKSPDSQAASS
;
A
#
# COMPACT_ATOMS: atom_id res chain seq x y z
N MET A 1 -2.89 -7.05 -30.84
CA MET A 1 -3.03 -7.91 -29.65
C MET A 1 -2.93 -6.99 -28.46
N ASP A 2 -4.03 -6.79 -27.76
CA ASP A 2 -4.06 -5.96 -26.54
C ASP A 2 -3.46 -6.83 -25.43
N GLU A 3 -2.19 -6.60 -25.11
CA GLU A 3 -1.57 -7.20 -23.93
C GLU A 3 -2.32 -6.64 -22.73
N THR A 4 -3.20 -7.43 -22.13
CA THR A 4 -3.80 -7.15 -20.83
C THR A 4 -2.67 -7.09 -19.80
N ARG A 5 -2.06 -5.91 -19.69
CA ARG A 5 -0.98 -5.62 -18.73
C ARG A 5 -1.45 -6.03 -17.35
N THR A 6 -0.85 -7.11 -16.85
CA THR A 6 -1.30 -7.76 -15.64
C THR A 6 -0.66 -7.06 -14.46
N ILE A 7 -1.46 -6.37 -13.65
CA ILE A 7 -0.97 -5.74 -12.43
C ILE A 7 -0.54 -6.85 -11.46
N SER A 8 0.75 -6.91 -11.13
CA SER A 8 1.28 -7.91 -10.23
C SER A 8 1.24 -7.45 -8.76
N TYR A 9 1.25 -8.42 -7.83
CA TYR A 9 1.27 -8.14 -6.39
C TYR A 9 2.52 -7.38 -5.94
N SER A 10 3.67 -7.59 -6.58
CA SER A 10 4.90 -6.86 -6.27
C SER A 10 4.79 -5.38 -6.65
N MET A 11 4.11 -5.05 -7.75
CA MET A 11 3.86 -3.66 -8.14
C MET A 11 2.96 -2.94 -7.13
N ILE A 12 1.88 -3.61 -6.69
CA ILE A 12 0.97 -3.09 -5.66
C ILE A 12 1.74 -2.90 -4.35
N PHE A 13 2.54 -3.88 -3.94
CA PHE A 13 3.33 -3.80 -2.72
C PHE A 13 4.30 -2.62 -2.75
N ARG A 14 5.05 -2.41 -3.84
CA ARG A 14 6.00 -1.29 -3.97
C ARG A 14 5.31 0.07 -3.78
N VAL A 15 4.15 0.28 -4.42
CA VAL A 15 3.39 1.53 -4.29
C VAL A 15 2.87 1.72 -2.87
N LEU A 16 2.26 0.69 -2.27
CA LEU A 16 1.75 0.80 -0.90
C LEU A 16 2.88 0.98 0.12
N ASN A 17 4.03 0.32 -0.08
CA ASN A 17 5.20 0.46 0.78
C ASN A 17 5.79 1.88 0.71
N ALA A 18 5.92 2.44 -0.49
CA ALA A 18 6.37 3.83 -0.67
C ALA A 18 5.45 4.81 0.08
N LEU A 19 4.13 4.69 -0.11
CA LEU A 19 3.13 5.51 0.57
C LEU A 19 3.04 5.28 2.08
N GLY A 20 3.61 4.18 2.59
CA GLY A 20 3.78 3.94 4.02
C GLY A 20 4.69 4.97 4.70
N SER A 21 5.55 5.65 3.92
CA SER A 21 6.45 6.71 4.43
C SER A 21 5.79 8.10 4.49
N GLY A 22 4.60 8.25 3.92
CA GLY A 22 3.86 9.52 3.89
C GLY A 22 3.15 9.78 2.56
N PRO A 23 2.39 10.90 2.46
CA PRO A 23 1.81 11.36 1.20
C PRO A 23 2.90 11.60 0.14
N MET A 24 2.63 11.24 -1.11
CA MET A 24 3.58 11.44 -2.22
C MET A 24 2.88 11.86 -3.50
N THR A 25 3.54 12.70 -4.31
CA THR A 25 3.12 13.02 -5.67
C THR A 25 3.41 11.86 -6.63
N ILE A 26 2.84 11.92 -7.85
CA ILE A 26 3.12 10.90 -8.87
C ILE A 26 4.61 10.82 -9.22
N GLU A 27 5.32 11.95 -9.32
CA GLU A 27 6.75 12.01 -9.65
C GLU A 27 7.61 11.38 -8.54
N GLN A 28 7.26 11.65 -7.28
CA GLN A 28 7.93 11.01 -6.13
C GLN A 28 7.71 9.49 -6.15
N LEU A 29 6.51 9.03 -6.51
CA LEU A 29 6.19 7.61 -6.62
C LEU A 29 6.90 6.93 -7.79
N GLU A 30 7.10 7.60 -8.92
CA GLU A 30 7.90 7.05 -10.04
C GLU A 30 9.33 6.76 -9.60
N ASN A 31 9.94 7.72 -8.90
CA ASN A 31 11.28 7.59 -8.36
C ASN A 31 11.36 6.51 -7.27
N ALA A 32 10.40 6.47 -6.34
CA ALA A 32 10.39 5.53 -5.22
C ALA A 32 10.08 4.08 -5.66
N CYS A 33 9.14 3.91 -6.59
CA CYS A 33 8.66 2.59 -6.98
C CYS A 33 9.46 1.98 -8.13
N MET A 34 10.30 2.74 -8.85
CA MET A 34 10.98 2.32 -10.09
C MET A 34 10.06 1.48 -10.99
N LEU A 35 8.85 2.01 -11.24
CA LEU A 35 7.87 1.43 -12.15
C LEU A 35 7.76 2.34 -13.38
N PRO A 36 7.52 1.79 -14.58
CA PRO A 36 7.16 2.59 -15.75
C PRO A 36 5.93 3.46 -15.45
N HIS A 37 5.89 4.70 -15.96
CA HIS A 37 4.80 5.66 -15.73
C HIS A 37 3.39 5.04 -15.91
N ASN A 38 3.20 4.32 -17.02
CA ASN A 38 1.91 3.70 -17.35
C ASN A 38 1.50 2.61 -16.34
N ASP A 39 2.48 1.86 -15.84
CA ASP A 39 2.26 0.79 -14.88
C ASP A 39 1.96 1.36 -13.50
N LEU A 40 2.68 2.41 -13.10
CA LEU A 40 2.38 3.15 -11.86
C LEU A 40 0.96 3.70 -11.88
N ARG A 41 0.53 4.32 -12.98
CA ARG A 41 -0.85 4.83 -13.11
C ARG A 41 -1.91 3.73 -13.06
N ALA A 42 -1.65 2.58 -13.68
CA ALA A 42 -2.55 1.44 -13.62
C ALA A 42 -2.67 0.90 -12.18
N VAL A 43 -1.55 0.78 -11.47
CA VAL A 43 -1.50 0.37 -10.06
C VAL A 43 -2.24 1.36 -9.17
N LEU A 44 -1.97 2.66 -9.31
CA LEU A 44 -2.62 3.71 -8.53
C LEU A 44 -4.13 3.73 -8.77
N SER A 45 -4.57 3.65 -10.04
CA SER A 45 -5.99 3.56 -10.40
C SER A 45 -6.66 2.35 -9.73
N SER A 46 -6.02 1.18 -9.78
CA SER A 46 -6.52 -0.04 -9.13
C SER A 46 -6.54 0.10 -7.59
N ALA A 47 -5.49 0.67 -6.99
CA ALA A 47 -5.38 0.89 -5.56
C ALA A 47 -6.44 1.87 -5.04
N ILE A 48 -6.73 2.93 -5.80
CA ILE A 48 -7.81 3.88 -5.51
C ILE A 48 -9.17 3.21 -5.62
N TYR A 49 -9.43 2.49 -6.71
CA TYR A 49 -10.68 1.75 -6.92
C TYR A 49 -10.95 0.75 -5.78
N ARG A 50 -9.90 0.12 -5.25
CA ARG A 50 -9.98 -0.82 -4.12
C ARG A 50 -9.93 -0.14 -2.74
N SER A 51 -9.85 1.19 -2.69
CA SER A 51 -9.73 2.00 -1.47
C SER A 51 -8.49 1.69 -0.61
N LEU A 52 -7.41 1.26 -1.24
CA LEU A 52 -6.10 1.07 -0.61
C LEU A 52 -5.32 2.38 -0.53
N VAL A 53 -5.55 3.25 -1.50
CA VAL A 53 -4.97 4.59 -1.62
C VAL A 53 -6.10 5.59 -1.82
N THR A 54 -5.92 6.81 -1.31
CA THR A 54 -6.78 7.96 -1.61
C THR A 54 -5.92 9.05 -2.25
N GLN A 55 -6.52 9.83 -3.14
CA GLN A 55 -5.87 11.00 -3.72
C GLN A 55 -6.49 12.27 -3.13
N ARG A 56 -5.65 13.21 -2.69
CA ARG A 56 -6.07 14.54 -2.26
C ARG A 56 -5.19 15.55 -3.01
N LEU A 57 -5.81 16.39 -3.83
CA LEU A 57 -5.10 17.28 -4.76
C LEU A 57 -4.16 16.46 -5.67
N ASP A 58 -2.86 16.70 -5.60
CA ASP A 58 -1.78 16.06 -6.36
C ASP A 58 -1.05 14.97 -5.56
N GLU A 59 -1.44 14.73 -4.31
CA GLU A 59 -0.82 13.74 -3.45
C GLU A 59 -1.66 12.47 -3.29
N PHE A 60 -0.97 11.33 -3.26
CA PHE A 60 -1.52 10.03 -2.94
C PHE A 60 -1.19 9.68 -1.50
N MET A 61 -2.16 9.09 -0.79
CA MET A 61 -2.07 8.73 0.61
C MET A 61 -2.53 7.29 0.81
N ILE A 62 -1.82 6.52 1.63
CA ILE A 62 -2.24 5.17 1.98
C ILE A 62 -3.42 5.22 2.96
N THR A 63 -4.42 4.36 2.76
CA THR A 63 -5.51 4.19 3.72
C THR A 63 -5.15 3.16 4.78
N LYS A 64 -5.92 3.10 5.88
CA LYS A 64 -5.79 2.00 6.86
C LYS A 64 -5.94 0.62 6.22
N LYS A 65 -6.77 0.49 5.19
CA LYS A 65 -6.93 -0.74 4.41
C LYS A 65 -5.68 -1.03 3.58
N GLY A 66 -5.13 0.00 2.91
CA GLY A 66 -3.89 -0.10 2.15
C GLY A 66 -2.71 -0.55 3.01
N ALA A 67 -2.54 0.04 4.20
CA ALA A 67 -1.45 -0.31 5.11
C ALA A 67 -1.52 -1.79 5.54
N ARG A 68 -2.71 -2.27 5.91
CA ARG A 68 -2.92 -3.71 6.21
C ARG A 68 -2.61 -4.60 5.02
N THR A 69 -3.00 -4.19 3.81
CA THR A 69 -2.68 -4.92 2.59
C THR A 69 -1.19 -4.93 2.30
N ALA A 70 -0.47 -3.83 2.55
CA ALA A 70 0.99 -3.77 2.39
C ALA A 70 1.69 -4.78 3.30
N VAL A 71 1.29 -4.85 4.58
CA VAL A 71 1.84 -5.84 5.53
C VAL A 71 1.53 -7.27 5.08
N TYR A 72 0.29 -7.54 4.65
CA TYR A 72 -0.08 -8.86 4.12
C TYR A 72 0.78 -9.24 2.90
N LEU A 73 0.98 -8.31 1.97
CA LEU A 73 1.79 -8.53 0.78
C LEU A 73 3.27 -8.71 1.14
N LEU A 74 3.81 -7.98 2.13
CA LEU A 74 5.17 -8.18 2.63
C LEU A 74 5.36 -9.60 3.15
N VAL A 75 4.41 -10.11 3.94
CA VAL A 75 4.45 -11.49 4.45
C VAL A 75 4.49 -12.50 3.31
N LEU A 76 3.65 -12.32 2.28
CA LEU A 76 3.65 -13.20 1.11
C LEU A 76 4.94 -13.06 0.28
N TYR A 77 5.48 -11.85 0.15
CA TYR A 77 6.64 -11.54 -0.69
C TYR A 77 7.95 -12.08 -0.10
N GLU A 78 8.14 -11.93 1.21
CA GLU A 78 9.30 -12.46 1.94
C GLU A 78 9.25 -13.98 2.13
N GLY A 79 8.21 -14.65 1.61
CA GLY A 79 8.04 -16.10 1.77
C GLY A 79 7.95 -16.53 3.23
N MET A 80 7.56 -15.61 4.13
CA MET A 80 7.48 -15.90 5.56
C MET A 80 6.36 -16.90 5.78
N ASN A 81 6.73 -18.13 6.16
CA ASN A 81 5.79 -19.22 6.39
C ASN A 81 5.18 -19.06 7.79
N TYR A 82 4.33 -18.05 7.98
CA TYR A 82 3.65 -17.84 9.26
C TYR A 82 2.57 -18.91 9.47
N PRO A 83 2.60 -19.64 10.61
CA PRO A 83 1.41 -20.32 11.08
C PRO A 83 0.25 -19.33 11.13
N LYS A 84 -0.94 -19.75 10.68
CA LYS A 84 -2.15 -18.91 10.57
C LYS A 84 -2.50 -18.10 11.84
N ASN A 85 -2.04 -18.56 13.00
CA ASN A 85 -2.22 -17.92 14.30
C ASN A 85 -1.31 -16.70 14.49
N GLU A 86 -0.04 -16.77 14.09
CA GLU A 86 0.92 -15.66 14.21
C GLU A 86 0.55 -14.50 13.27
N TYR A 87 0.08 -14.82 12.05
CA TYR A 87 -0.47 -13.80 11.15
C TYR A 87 -1.68 -13.10 11.77
N ARG A 88 -2.56 -13.85 12.46
CA ARG A 88 -3.73 -13.28 13.14
C ARG A 88 -3.31 -12.36 14.29
N GLU A 89 -2.34 -12.77 15.10
CA GLU A 89 -1.79 -11.96 16.19
C GLU A 89 -1.11 -10.69 15.68
N MET A 90 -0.29 -10.78 14.63
CA MET A 90 0.32 -9.63 13.98
C MET A 90 -0.75 -8.64 13.48
N MET A 91 -1.79 -9.14 12.81
CA MET A 91 -2.90 -8.29 12.34
C MET A 91 -3.72 -7.69 13.48
N GLN A 92 -3.86 -8.39 14.61
CA GLN A 92 -4.50 -7.84 15.82
C GLN A 92 -3.67 -6.72 16.42
N THR A 93 -2.36 -6.92 16.59
CA THR A 93 -1.42 -5.89 17.06
C THR A 93 -1.42 -4.67 16.15
N PHE A 94 -1.37 -4.87 14.84
CA PHE A 94 -1.42 -3.78 13.86
C PHE A 94 -2.75 -3.01 13.92
N ASN A 95 -3.87 -3.71 14.16
CA ASN A 95 -5.18 -3.09 14.34
C ASN A 95 -5.27 -2.24 15.61
N VAL A 96 -4.60 -2.64 16.69
CA VAL A 96 -4.52 -1.86 17.94
C VAL A 96 -3.71 -0.59 17.70
N VAL A 97 -2.54 -0.68 17.07
CA VAL A 97 -1.68 0.48 16.76
C VAL A 97 -2.39 1.51 15.85
N LEU A 98 -3.09 1.04 14.81
CA LEU A 98 -3.86 1.92 13.89
C LEU A 98 -5.13 2.53 14.51
N LYS A 99 -5.57 2.03 15.68
CA LYS A 99 -6.71 2.55 16.45
C LYS A 99 -6.26 3.37 17.67
N SER A 100 -4.97 3.40 17.97
CA SER A 100 -4.47 4.20 19.10
C SER A 100 -4.67 5.70 18.81
N PRO A 101 -5.09 6.49 19.81
CA PRO A 101 -5.42 7.91 19.63
C PRO A 101 -4.21 8.78 19.22
N ASP A 102 -2.98 8.33 19.50
CA ASP A 102 -1.76 9.05 19.10
C ASP A 102 -1.58 9.08 17.57
N SER A 103 -2.15 8.11 16.85
CA SER A 103 -2.14 8.04 15.38
C SER A 103 -3.15 9.00 14.72
N GLN A 104 -4.03 9.65 15.49
CA GLN A 104 -5.00 10.65 15.01
C GLN A 104 -4.58 12.10 15.34
N ALA A 105 -3.58 12.29 16.20
CA ALA A 105 -3.09 13.61 16.60
C ALA A 105 -2.14 14.26 15.57
N ALA A 106 -1.62 13.52 14.59
CA ALA A 106 -0.72 14.03 13.56
C ALA A 106 -1.43 14.71 12.37
N SER A 107 -2.71 15.09 12.52
CA SER A 107 -3.49 15.77 11.45
C SER A 107 -4.33 16.93 11.97
N SER A 108 -3.97 17.52 13.12
CA SER A 108 -4.54 18.80 13.60
C SER A 108 -3.61 19.95 13.32
#